data_AF-A0A932EG76-F1
#
_entry.id   AF-A0A932EG76-F1
#
_cell.length_a   1.000
_cell.length_b   1.000
_cell.length_c   1.000
_cell.angle_alpha   90.00
_cell.angle_beta   90.00
_cell.angle_gamma   90.00
#
_symmetry.space_group_name_H-M   'P 1'
#
loop_
_entity.id
_entity.type
_entity.pdbx_description
1 polymer ?
#
loop_
_entity_poly.entity_id
_entity_poly.type
_entity_poly.pdbx_seq_one_letter_code
_entity_poly.pdbx_strand_id
1 'polypeptide(L)'
;MKNQLLNKRIPTIFVVGLILLGIVLTTLIVRMQTNLKSNASNSEEPKNVKITNLSDKSFTITYQTQALTTGSVSYGNSKQLGNTEVEDLNPKNIHSISIQKLDPSTRYYLVVISGQNTFLNNGSPFEISTGPNISSPSAVQTAIKGKVLLPDGKAPTQALVYLSSDSSQVLSTTVQKDGEFSFSLKELRTNNLSSYFGFNENTVFELLAVDNSLKSKVSFSLNETGSLPTITLSNDYDFTKDFVSDASSSAQVGFPSTAVSSENLKPEILTPKKDQSFTDQKPQFRGTSLPNEDVEIVIHSDENIQTQVTADSNGNWTYRPPNNLSPGPHTITVKTRDSSGILTTIMQSFIVFAQGSQVSESATPSAAPTQQITPTLIPTLTPTPFPSPTITPTPLPVFVETKGGLPPTGDSSILLIMGGVVSTIFGIALFLLTRTAL
;
A
#
# COMPACT_ATOMS: atom_id res chain seq x y z
N MET A 1 14.73 -73.09 38.13
CA MET A 1 14.66 -72.30 39.37
C MET A 1 13.54 -71.29 39.23
N LYS A 2 12.32 -71.66 39.67
CA LYS A 2 11.10 -70.83 39.53
C LYS A 2 10.78 -70.20 40.90
N ASN A 3 10.89 -68.88 40.96
CA ASN A 3 10.14 -67.93 41.78
C ASN A 3 9.69 -68.40 43.17
N GLN A 4 10.61 -68.47 44.14
CA GLN A 4 10.29 -68.60 45.57
C GLN A 4 10.02 -67.26 46.28
N LEU A 5 10.03 -66.14 45.54
CA LEU A 5 9.87 -64.79 46.14
C LEU A 5 8.40 -64.34 46.29
N LEU A 6 7.42 -65.04 45.73
CA LEU A 6 6.01 -64.59 45.70
C LEU A 6 5.07 -65.22 46.75
N ASN A 7 5.56 -66.08 47.65
CA ASN A 7 4.69 -66.76 48.64
C ASN A 7 4.73 -66.16 50.06
N LYS A 8 5.27 -64.95 50.23
CA LYS A 8 5.25 -64.24 51.53
C LYS A 8 4.04 -63.32 51.60
N ARG A 9 3.15 -63.57 52.57
CA ARG A 9 2.04 -62.67 52.92
C ARG A 9 2.61 -61.31 53.32
N ILE A 10 2.34 -60.28 52.54
CA ILE A 10 2.71 -58.91 52.88
C ILE A 10 1.81 -58.48 54.05
N PRO A 11 2.35 -58.11 55.22
CA PRO A 11 1.53 -57.67 56.34
C PRO A 11 0.73 -56.44 55.94
N THR A 12 -0.58 -56.43 56.22
CA THR A 12 -1.53 -55.38 55.82
C THR A 12 -1.07 -53.97 56.22
N ILE A 13 -0.30 -53.86 57.31
CA ILE A 13 0.28 -52.59 57.78
C ILE A 13 1.25 -51.95 56.78
N PHE A 14 2.01 -52.76 56.02
CA PHE A 14 2.92 -52.26 54.98
C PHE A 14 2.16 -51.72 53.77
N VAL A 15 1.04 -52.37 53.41
CA VAL A 15 0.18 -51.92 52.32
C VAL A 15 -0.48 -50.58 52.68
N VAL A 16 -1.00 -50.46 53.90
CA VAL A 16 -1.59 -49.20 54.41
C VAL A 16 -0.55 -48.09 54.49
N GLY A 17 0.66 -48.39 54.98
CA GLY A 17 1.76 -47.43 55.03
C GLY A 17 2.17 -46.91 53.64
N LEU A 18 2.19 -47.78 52.63
CA LEU A 18 2.54 -47.41 51.26
C LEU A 18 1.45 -46.56 50.59
N ILE A 19 0.17 -46.84 50.88
CA ILE A 19 -0.96 -46.01 50.43
C ILE A 19 -0.89 -44.62 51.07
N LEU A 20 -0.66 -44.52 52.39
CA LEU A 20 -0.54 -43.24 53.08
C LEU A 20 0.66 -42.42 52.57
N LEU A 21 1.80 -43.07 52.34
CA LEU A 21 2.98 -42.44 51.75
C LEU A 21 2.70 -41.95 50.32
N GLY A 22 1.96 -42.72 49.53
CA GLY A 22 1.51 -42.33 48.19
C GLY A 22 0.57 -41.13 48.19
N ILE A 23 -0.36 -41.04 49.16
CA ILE A 23 -1.26 -39.89 49.32
C ILE A 23 -0.47 -38.63 49.70
N VAL A 24 0.52 -38.77 50.61
CA VAL A 24 1.39 -37.66 51.01
C VAL A 24 2.28 -37.20 49.84
N LEU A 25 2.85 -38.14 49.07
CA LEU A 25 3.65 -37.80 47.88
C LEU A 25 2.82 -37.12 46.81
N THR A 26 1.60 -37.61 46.53
CA THR A 26 0.72 -37.01 45.53
C THR A 26 0.23 -35.62 45.94
N THR A 27 -0.12 -35.41 47.21
CA THR A 27 -0.44 -34.07 47.74
C THR A 27 0.76 -33.12 47.72
N LEU A 28 1.98 -33.62 47.96
CA LEU A 28 3.22 -32.83 47.78
C LEU A 28 3.48 -32.47 46.32
N ILE A 29 3.32 -33.41 45.39
CA ILE A 29 3.48 -33.17 43.95
C ILE A 29 2.44 -32.15 43.44
N VAL A 30 1.17 -32.28 43.86
CA VAL A 30 0.09 -31.31 43.53
C VAL A 30 0.32 -29.94 44.18
N ARG A 31 1.00 -29.86 45.33
CA ARG A 31 1.44 -28.58 45.89
C ARG A 31 2.65 -27.98 45.17
N MET A 32 3.52 -28.80 44.57
CA MET A 32 4.71 -28.34 43.84
C MET A 32 4.44 -27.99 42.36
N GLN A 33 3.35 -28.48 41.77
CA GLN A 33 2.83 -28.09 40.45
C GLN A 33 1.32 -27.89 40.59
N THR A 34 0.72 -26.70 40.42
CA THR A 34 0.55 -26.09 39.10
C THR A 34 0.20 -24.59 39.20
N ASN A 35 1.21 -23.73 39.29
CA ASN A 35 1.12 -22.42 38.62
C ASN A 35 1.49 -22.62 37.14
N LEU A 36 0.74 -23.47 36.43
CA LEU A 36 0.83 -23.53 34.97
C LEU A 36 0.08 -22.30 34.45
N LYS A 37 0.75 -21.14 34.51
CA LYS A 37 0.39 -20.04 33.64
C LYS A 37 0.66 -20.52 32.23
N SER A 38 -0.38 -21.04 31.58
CA SER A 38 -0.42 -21.12 30.13
C SER A 38 -0.31 -19.68 29.63
N ASN A 39 0.90 -19.28 29.24
CA ASN A 39 1.05 -18.12 28.39
C ASN A 39 0.74 -18.62 26.99
N ALA A 40 -0.34 -18.13 26.38
CA ALA A 40 -0.52 -18.32 24.95
C ALA A 40 0.71 -17.72 24.25
N SER A 41 1.46 -18.54 23.51
CA SER A 41 2.47 -18.02 22.61
C SER A 41 1.78 -17.18 21.53
N ASN A 42 2.52 -16.24 20.93
CA ASN A 42 2.01 -15.52 19.78
C ASN A 42 1.54 -16.52 18.71
N SER A 43 0.43 -16.21 18.04
CA SER A 43 -0.14 -17.11 17.04
C SER A 43 0.74 -17.19 15.79
N GLU A 44 1.00 -18.40 15.32
CA GLU A 44 1.60 -18.70 14.01
C GLU A 44 0.56 -18.68 12.88
N GLU A 45 -0.71 -18.42 13.19
CA GLU A 45 -1.79 -18.39 12.21
C GLU A 45 -1.60 -17.26 11.19
N PRO A 46 -1.51 -17.57 9.89
CA PRO A 46 -1.46 -16.59 8.81
C PRO A 46 -2.74 -15.75 8.79
N LYS A 47 -2.58 -14.44 8.87
CA LYS A 47 -3.65 -13.45 8.69
C LYS A 47 -3.43 -12.68 7.41
N ASN A 48 -4.52 -12.16 6.85
CA ASN A 48 -4.51 -11.36 5.62
C ASN A 48 -3.81 -12.07 4.45
N VAL A 49 -4.06 -13.38 4.29
CA VAL A 49 -3.50 -14.15 3.19
C VAL A 49 -4.00 -13.59 1.87
N LYS A 50 -3.09 -13.19 0.98
CA LYS A 50 -3.39 -12.70 -0.36
C LYS A 50 -2.54 -13.38 -1.41
N ILE A 51 -3.12 -13.55 -2.59
CA ILE A 51 -2.42 -13.97 -3.80
C ILE A 51 -2.34 -12.75 -4.73
N THR A 52 -1.14 -12.41 -5.17
CA THR A 52 -0.79 -11.18 -5.90
C THR A 52 0.24 -11.48 -6.98
N ASN A 53 0.66 -10.48 -7.75
CA ASN A 53 1.68 -10.62 -8.80
C ASN A 53 1.39 -11.77 -9.78
N LEU A 54 0.10 -11.97 -10.09
CA LEU A 54 -0.35 -13.09 -10.89
C LEU A 54 0.11 -12.90 -12.35
N SER A 55 0.67 -13.95 -12.92
CA SER A 55 1.06 -13.97 -14.33
C SER A 55 0.62 -15.29 -14.97
N ASP A 56 1.10 -15.58 -16.17
CA ASP A 56 0.95 -16.89 -16.78
C ASP A 56 1.88 -17.95 -16.17
N LYS A 57 2.92 -17.54 -15.43
CA LYS A 57 3.97 -18.45 -14.94
C LYS A 57 4.32 -18.27 -13.48
N SER A 58 3.69 -17.34 -12.78
CA SER A 58 4.02 -17.00 -11.40
C SER A 58 2.84 -16.40 -10.66
N PHE A 59 2.94 -16.43 -9.34
CA PHE A 59 2.16 -15.61 -8.42
C PHE A 59 2.90 -15.50 -7.08
N THR A 60 2.52 -14.54 -6.26
CA THR A 60 3.09 -14.32 -4.92
C THR A 60 2.02 -14.47 -3.85
N ILE A 61 2.31 -15.27 -2.83
CA ILE A 61 1.48 -15.39 -1.63
C ILE A 61 2.08 -14.49 -0.55
N THR A 62 1.24 -13.64 0.03
CA THR A 62 1.63 -12.77 1.14
C THR A 62 0.73 -13.01 2.35
N TYR A 63 1.30 -12.98 3.55
CA TYR A 63 0.54 -13.08 4.79
C TYR A 63 1.34 -12.51 5.98
N GLN A 64 0.65 -12.35 7.11
CA GLN A 64 1.26 -11.86 8.35
C GLN A 64 0.95 -12.81 9.52
N THR A 65 1.88 -12.94 10.46
CA THR A 65 1.74 -13.74 11.68
C THR A 65 2.03 -12.89 12.92
N GLN A 66 1.53 -13.33 14.09
CA GLN A 66 1.86 -12.64 15.35
C GLN A 66 3.20 -13.12 15.92
N ALA A 67 3.55 -14.38 15.67
CA ALA A 67 4.84 -14.95 16.02
C ALA A 67 5.86 -14.74 14.89
N LEU A 68 7.14 -14.69 15.22
CA LEU A 68 8.21 -14.79 14.22
C LEU A 68 8.29 -16.24 13.75
N THR A 69 7.98 -16.49 12.49
CA THR A 69 7.87 -17.82 11.90
C THR A 69 8.71 -17.92 10.64
N THR A 70 9.10 -19.13 10.25
CA THR A 70 9.50 -19.40 8.86
C THR A 70 8.25 -19.63 8.02
N GLY A 71 8.30 -19.25 6.73
CA GLY A 71 7.18 -19.39 5.81
C GLY A 71 7.49 -20.29 4.63
N SER A 72 6.55 -21.16 4.29
CA SER A 72 6.59 -21.97 3.07
C SER A 72 5.19 -22.10 2.46
N VAL A 73 5.12 -22.44 1.17
CA VAL A 73 3.88 -22.77 0.49
C VAL A 73 4.02 -24.12 -0.19
N SER A 74 3.12 -25.05 0.12
CA SER A 74 3.00 -26.29 -0.66
C SER A 74 1.92 -26.12 -1.72
N TYR A 75 2.21 -26.51 -2.95
CA TYR A 75 1.34 -26.27 -4.10
C TYR A 75 1.39 -27.40 -5.15
N GLY A 76 0.37 -27.45 -6.01
CA GLY A 76 0.34 -28.34 -7.16
C GLY A 76 -0.93 -28.21 -8.01
N ASN A 77 -0.96 -28.88 -9.16
CA ASN A 77 -2.10 -28.87 -10.10
C ASN A 77 -3.25 -29.79 -9.64
N SER A 78 -3.12 -30.41 -8.46
CA SER A 78 -4.13 -31.24 -7.82
C SER A 78 -4.15 -30.96 -6.31
N LYS A 79 -5.23 -31.36 -5.64
CA LYS A 79 -5.38 -31.20 -4.18
C LYS A 79 -4.42 -32.04 -3.34
N GLN A 80 -3.71 -33.00 -3.95
CA GLN A 80 -2.67 -33.76 -3.26
C GLN A 80 -1.39 -32.96 -3.06
N LEU A 81 -1.25 -31.82 -3.76
CA LEU A 81 -0.05 -30.99 -3.78
C LEU A 81 1.18 -31.82 -4.22
N GLY A 82 2.35 -31.22 -4.29
CA GLY A 82 3.55 -31.98 -4.67
C GLY A 82 4.83 -31.18 -4.69
N ASN A 83 4.73 -29.86 -4.80
CA ASN A 83 5.85 -28.94 -4.71
C ASN A 83 5.79 -28.16 -3.40
N THR A 84 6.94 -27.69 -2.94
CA THR A 84 7.05 -26.77 -1.80
C THR A 84 8.03 -25.67 -2.15
N GLU A 85 7.58 -24.42 -2.03
CA GLU A 85 8.41 -23.24 -2.10
C GLU A 85 8.67 -22.75 -0.68
N VAL A 86 9.93 -22.52 -0.32
CA VAL A 86 10.35 -22.09 1.02
C VAL A 86 10.90 -20.67 0.90
N GLU A 87 10.51 -19.80 1.82
CA GLU A 87 11.09 -18.47 1.92
C GLU A 87 12.52 -18.52 2.51
N ASP A 88 13.06 -17.37 2.93
CA ASP A 88 14.27 -17.37 3.73
C ASP A 88 14.04 -18.04 5.10
N LEU A 89 15.06 -18.72 5.60
CA LEU A 89 15.00 -19.44 6.88
C LEU A 89 15.07 -18.53 8.11
N ASN A 90 14.99 -17.20 7.91
CA ASN A 90 15.00 -16.23 9.00
C ASN A 90 13.58 -16.02 9.51
N PRO A 91 13.29 -16.30 10.79
CA PRO A 91 11.95 -16.10 11.34
C PRO A 91 11.50 -14.64 11.27
N LYS A 92 10.28 -14.43 10.78
CA LYS A 92 9.67 -13.11 10.59
C LYS A 92 8.15 -13.15 10.71
N ASN A 93 7.53 -11.97 10.75
CA ASN A 93 6.07 -11.80 10.90
C ASN A 93 5.37 -11.36 9.60
N ILE A 94 6.12 -10.98 8.58
CA ILE A 94 5.62 -10.66 7.24
C ILE A 94 6.27 -11.60 6.25
N HIS A 95 5.45 -12.32 5.50
CA HIS A 95 5.86 -13.33 4.54
C HIS A 95 5.44 -12.93 3.12
N SER A 96 6.33 -13.12 2.15
CA SER A 96 6.10 -12.85 0.73
C SER A 96 6.80 -13.90 -0.12
N ILE A 97 6.06 -14.94 -0.51
CA ILE A 97 6.61 -16.14 -1.16
C ILE A 97 6.19 -16.15 -2.63
N SER A 98 7.17 -16.06 -3.52
CA SER A 98 6.94 -16.02 -4.97
C SER A 98 7.13 -17.40 -5.60
N ILE A 99 6.06 -17.93 -6.18
CA ILE A 99 6.07 -19.20 -6.90
C ILE A 99 6.24 -18.90 -8.40
N GLN A 100 7.16 -19.59 -9.05
CA GLN A 100 7.54 -19.35 -10.45
C GLN A 100 7.52 -20.65 -11.26
N LYS A 101 7.77 -20.54 -12.57
CA LYS A 101 7.84 -21.67 -13.52
C LYS A 101 6.55 -22.50 -13.57
N LEU A 102 5.42 -21.83 -13.48
CA LEU A 102 4.10 -22.44 -13.61
C LEU A 102 3.66 -22.53 -15.07
N ASP A 103 2.68 -23.39 -15.33
CA ASP A 103 2.06 -23.52 -16.63
C ASP A 103 0.99 -22.43 -16.84
N PRO A 104 0.90 -21.80 -18.02
CA PRO A 104 -0.18 -20.85 -18.36
C PRO A 104 -1.57 -21.48 -18.28
N SER A 105 -2.58 -20.64 -18.03
CA SER A 105 -4.01 -21.02 -18.01
C SER A 105 -4.32 -22.26 -17.16
N THR A 106 -3.59 -22.44 -16.06
CA THR A 106 -3.61 -23.68 -15.27
C THR A 106 -4.06 -23.40 -13.84
N ARG A 107 -4.94 -24.26 -13.31
CA ARG A 107 -5.41 -24.17 -11.93
C ARG A 107 -4.42 -24.86 -10.99
N TYR A 108 -4.07 -24.17 -9.91
CA TYR A 108 -3.24 -24.64 -8.81
C TYR A 108 -4.01 -24.62 -7.49
N TYR A 109 -3.69 -25.59 -6.65
CA TYR A 109 -4.11 -25.69 -5.26
C TYR A 109 -2.89 -25.45 -4.37
N LEU A 110 -3.07 -24.76 -3.25
CA LEU A 110 -1.98 -24.49 -2.31
C LEU A 110 -2.42 -24.41 -0.85
N VAL A 111 -1.47 -24.64 0.03
CA VAL A 111 -1.61 -24.47 1.49
C VAL A 111 -0.42 -23.67 2.02
N VAL A 112 -0.68 -22.83 3.01
CA VAL A 112 0.36 -22.04 3.67
C VAL A 112 0.92 -22.86 4.82
N ILE A 113 2.23 -22.96 4.91
CA ILE A 113 2.94 -23.56 6.05
C ILE A 113 3.64 -22.41 6.78
N SER A 114 3.24 -22.17 8.02
CA SER A 114 3.86 -21.16 8.88
C SER A 114 4.35 -21.84 10.15
N GLY A 115 5.64 -21.67 10.44
CA GLY A 115 6.32 -22.46 11.46
C GLY A 115 6.20 -23.95 11.16
N GLN A 116 5.59 -24.69 12.08
CA GLN A 116 5.39 -26.14 11.96
C GLN A 116 3.97 -26.51 11.50
N ASN A 117 3.11 -25.52 11.28
CA ASN A 117 1.68 -25.70 11.10
C ASN A 117 1.26 -25.45 9.66
N THR A 118 0.30 -26.25 9.18
CA THR A 118 -0.31 -26.10 7.86
C THR A 118 -1.68 -25.43 7.97
N PHE A 119 -1.89 -24.40 7.16
CA PHE A 119 -3.09 -23.57 7.18
C PHE A 119 -3.84 -23.65 5.86
N LEU A 120 -5.14 -23.92 5.98
CA LEU A 120 -6.10 -24.07 4.90
C LEU A 120 -7.01 -22.84 4.81
N ASN A 121 -7.58 -22.60 3.64
CA ASN A 121 -8.64 -21.62 3.43
C ASN A 121 -9.99 -22.24 3.82
N ASN A 122 -10.44 -22.00 5.05
CA ASN A 122 -11.72 -22.51 5.55
C ASN A 122 -11.89 -24.03 5.38
N GLY A 123 -10.82 -24.78 5.68
CA GLY A 123 -10.79 -26.25 5.58
C GLY A 123 -10.49 -26.81 4.19
N SER A 124 -10.29 -25.97 3.18
CA SER A 124 -9.86 -26.38 1.82
C SER A 124 -8.56 -25.70 1.41
N PRO A 125 -7.76 -26.27 0.49
CA PRO A 125 -6.64 -25.55 -0.11
C PRO A 125 -7.11 -24.25 -0.77
N PHE A 126 -6.24 -23.24 -0.80
CA PHE A 126 -6.45 -22.07 -1.64
C PHE A 126 -6.40 -22.48 -3.11
N GLU A 127 -7.19 -21.82 -3.95
CA GLU A 127 -7.25 -22.10 -5.39
C GLU A 127 -6.88 -20.84 -6.17
N ILE A 128 -6.05 -21.00 -7.20
CA ILE A 128 -5.68 -19.92 -8.11
C ILE A 128 -5.49 -20.46 -9.52
N SER A 129 -5.80 -19.65 -10.54
CA SER A 129 -5.48 -19.98 -11.93
C SER A 129 -4.48 -18.96 -12.47
N THR A 130 -3.39 -19.45 -13.07
CA THR A 130 -2.47 -18.61 -13.83
C THR A 130 -3.17 -18.04 -15.07
N GLY A 131 -2.72 -16.87 -15.52
CA GLY A 131 -3.24 -16.23 -16.71
C GLY A 131 -2.82 -16.95 -18.00
N PRO A 132 -3.44 -16.62 -19.14
CA PRO A 132 -2.96 -17.08 -20.44
C PRO A 132 -1.61 -16.48 -20.78
N ASN A 133 -0.84 -17.17 -21.63
CA ASN A 133 0.35 -16.59 -22.22
C ASN A 133 -0.05 -15.46 -23.18
N ILE A 134 0.52 -14.27 -23.00
CA ILE A 134 0.27 -13.10 -23.85
C ILE A 134 1.49 -12.90 -24.75
N SER A 135 1.31 -13.09 -26.06
CA SER A 135 2.39 -13.09 -27.05
C SER A 135 3.00 -11.72 -27.34
N SER A 136 2.23 -10.64 -27.16
CA SER A 136 2.72 -9.27 -27.31
C SER A 136 3.16 -8.73 -25.95
N PRO A 137 4.44 -8.34 -25.75
CA PRO A 137 4.91 -7.81 -24.48
C PRO A 137 4.20 -6.49 -24.12
N SER A 138 4.16 -6.17 -22.83
CA SER A 138 3.62 -4.89 -22.37
C SER A 138 4.39 -3.72 -23.00
N ALA A 139 3.67 -2.71 -23.48
CA ALA A 139 4.25 -1.45 -23.92
C ALA A 139 4.74 -0.60 -22.74
N VAL A 140 4.32 -0.92 -21.52
CA VAL A 140 4.70 -0.22 -20.30
C VAL A 140 6.01 -0.80 -19.75
N GLN A 141 6.99 0.06 -19.53
CA GLN A 141 8.26 -0.29 -18.87
C GLN A 141 8.52 0.51 -17.58
N THR A 142 7.55 1.31 -17.14
CA THR A 142 7.68 2.15 -15.96
C THR A 142 7.72 1.32 -14.68
N ALA A 143 8.50 1.78 -13.72
CA ALA A 143 8.50 1.26 -12.36
C ALA A 143 7.93 2.32 -11.42
N ILE A 144 7.17 1.90 -10.41
CA ILE A 144 6.77 2.76 -9.31
C ILE A 144 7.79 2.60 -8.19
N LYS A 145 8.32 3.70 -7.69
CA LYS A 145 9.28 3.73 -6.59
C LYS A 145 8.74 4.62 -5.49
N GLY A 146 8.96 4.25 -4.24
CA GLY A 146 8.57 5.08 -3.12
C GLY A 146 9.30 4.68 -1.85
N LYS A 147 9.01 5.43 -0.78
CA LYS A 147 9.61 5.20 0.53
C LYS A 147 8.51 5.15 1.59
N VAL A 148 8.61 4.18 2.49
CA VAL A 148 7.73 4.01 3.65
C VAL A 148 8.53 4.25 4.93
N LEU A 149 7.98 5.04 5.84
CA LEU A 149 8.50 5.29 7.17
C LEU A 149 7.47 4.90 8.24
N LEU A 150 7.96 4.54 9.42
CA LEU A 150 7.19 4.40 10.64
C LEU A 150 6.81 5.78 11.20
N PRO A 151 5.81 5.88 12.11
CA PRO A 151 5.45 7.14 12.76
C PRO A 151 6.59 7.83 13.51
N ASP A 152 7.64 7.10 13.92
CA ASP A 152 8.83 7.64 14.56
C ASP A 152 9.88 8.17 13.55
N GLY A 153 9.56 8.17 12.26
CA GLY A 153 10.40 8.65 11.16
C GLY A 153 11.46 7.64 10.69
N LYS A 154 11.54 6.45 11.29
CA LYS A 154 12.50 5.42 10.87
C LYS A 154 11.95 4.54 9.76
N ALA A 155 12.84 3.89 9.03
CA ALA A 155 12.45 2.84 8.11
C ALA A 155 11.88 1.62 8.87
N PRO A 156 10.78 1.01 8.40
CA PRO A 156 10.31 -0.25 8.96
C PRO A 156 11.33 -1.35 8.70
N THR A 157 11.51 -2.27 9.66
CA THR A 157 12.38 -3.43 9.46
C THR A 157 11.84 -4.38 8.41
N GLN A 158 10.50 -4.45 8.30
CA GLN A 158 9.74 -5.19 7.30
C GLN A 158 8.41 -4.49 7.10
N ALA A 159 8.01 -4.29 5.86
CA ALA A 159 6.66 -3.87 5.53
C ALA A 159 6.28 -4.46 4.18
N LEU A 160 4.98 -4.57 3.95
CA LEU A 160 4.42 -5.07 2.71
C LEU A 160 3.64 -3.95 2.04
N VAL A 161 3.87 -3.76 0.75
CA VAL A 161 3.17 -2.77 -0.04
C VAL A 161 2.37 -3.50 -1.10
N TYR A 162 1.09 -3.16 -1.22
CA TYR A 162 0.21 -3.61 -2.29
C TYR A 162 -0.08 -2.47 -3.24
N LEU A 163 -0.25 -2.79 -4.52
CA LEU A 163 -0.59 -1.82 -5.56
C LEU A 163 -1.68 -2.39 -6.46
N SER A 164 -2.66 -1.56 -6.79
CA SER A 164 -3.70 -1.87 -7.77
C SER A 164 -4.20 -0.58 -8.42
N SER A 165 -4.99 -0.72 -9.47
CA SER A 165 -5.79 0.32 -10.09
C SER A 165 -7.16 -0.29 -10.40
N ASP A 166 -8.12 0.54 -10.77
CA ASP A 166 -9.39 0.06 -11.30
C ASP A 166 -9.17 -0.94 -12.44
N SER A 167 -9.75 -2.13 -12.30
CA SER A 167 -9.64 -3.24 -13.27
C SER A 167 -8.24 -3.82 -13.48
N SER A 168 -7.24 -3.48 -12.66
CA SER A 168 -5.94 -4.17 -12.67
C SER A 168 -5.94 -5.37 -11.73
N GLN A 169 -4.97 -6.26 -11.91
CA GLN A 169 -4.59 -7.20 -10.85
C GLN A 169 -3.93 -6.47 -9.68
N VAL A 170 -3.81 -7.16 -8.55
CA VAL A 170 -3.08 -6.66 -7.38
C VAL A 170 -1.62 -7.11 -7.44
N LEU A 171 -0.70 -6.16 -7.34
CA LEU A 171 0.72 -6.42 -7.13
C LEU A 171 1.08 -6.32 -5.65
N SER A 172 2.15 -6.99 -5.25
CA SER A 172 2.77 -6.83 -3.93
C SER A 172 4.29 -6.77 -4.03
N THR A 173 4.90 -6.05 -3.09
CA THR A 173 6.36 -6.01 -2.90
C THR A 173 6.67 -5.81 -1.42
N THR A 174 7.88 -6.15 -1.02
CA THR A 174 8.38 -5.89 0.34
C THR A 174 9.19 -4.61 0.38
N VAL A 175 9.19 -3.95 1.54
CA VAL A 175 9.99 -2.76 1.80
C VAL A 175 11.41 -3.17 2.20
N GLN A 176 12.40 -2.54 1.58
CA GLN A 176 13.82 -2.70 1.88
C GLN A 176 14.17 -2.07 3.25
N LYS A 177 15.36 -2.40 3.78
CA LYS A 177 15.78 -1.95 5.12
C LYS A 177 15.89 -0.43 5.30
N ASP A 178 16.03 0.31 4.20
CA ASP A 178 16.06 1.76 4.14
C ASP A 178 14.68 2.41 3.97
N GLY A 179 13.62 1.60 3.90
CA GLY A 179 12.25 2.04 3.69
C GLY A 179 11.83 2.08 2.23
N GLU A 180 12.71 1.76 1.29
CA GLU A 180 12.39 1.85 -0.14
C GLU A 180 11.60 0.65 -0.65
N PHE A 181 10.69 0.87 -1.60
CA PHE A 181 10.00 -0.18 -2.32
C PHE A 181 9.92 0.15 -3.81
N SER A 182 9.75 -0.89 -4.63
CA SER A 182 9.51 -0.72 -6.05
C SER A 182 8.55 -1.75 -6.62
N PHE A 183 7.71 -1.31 -7.56
CA PHE A 183 6.90 -2.17 -8.43
C PHE A 183 7.37 -2.03 -9.87
N SER A 184 7.51 -3.15 -10.58
CA SER A 184 7.62 -3.14 -12.04
C SER A 184 6.22 -3.27 -12.64
N LEU A 185 5.82 -2.32 -13.50
CA LEU A 185 4.51 -2.36 -14.16
C LEU A 185 4.54 -3.16 -15.47
N LYS A 186 5.70 -3.66 -15.87
CA LYS A 186 5.89 -4.44 -17.10
C LYS A 186 4.97 -5.66 -17.18
N GLU A 187 4.72 -6.29 -16.04
CA GLU A 187 3.90 -7.52 -15.96
C GLU A 187 2.51 -7.26 -15.38
N LEU A 188 2.13 -5.99 -15.19
CA LEU A 188 0.80 -5.66 -14.67
C LEU A 188 -0.25 -6.08 -15.71
N ARG A 189 -1.22 -6.89 -15.28
CA ARG A 189 -2.35 -7.36 -16.09
C ARG A 189 -3.66 -6.78 -15.62
N THR A 190 -4.67 -6.87 -16.48
CA THR A 190 -6.07 -6.69 -16.10
C THR A 190 -6.48 -7.70 -15.03
N ASN A 191 -7.51 -7.41 -14.24
CA ASN A 191 -8.01 -8.28 -13.17
C ASN A 191 -8.42 -9.69 -13.66
N ASN A 192 -8.84 -9.82 -14.92
CA ASN A 192 -9.17 -11.08 -15.59
C ASN A 192 -7.96 -11.73 -16.30
N LEU A 193 -6.77 -11.13 -16.22
CA LEU A 193 -5.49 -11.58 -16.77
C LEU A 193 -5.43 -11.70 -18.30
N SER A 194 -6.46 -11.28 -19.03
CA SER A 194 -6.57 -11.49 -20.48
C SER A 194 -5.60 -10.64 -21.29
N SER A 195 -5.12 -9.53 -20.72
CA SER A 195 -4.22 -8.59 -21.38
C SER A 195 -3.31 -7.89 -20.36
N TYR A 196 -2.22 -7.29 -20.84
CA TYR A 196 -1.47 -6.33 -20.04
C TYR A 196 -2.34 -5.10 -19.74
N PHE A 197 -2.17 -4.54 -18.55
CA PHE A 197 -2.92 -3.38 -18.10
C PHE A 197 -2.36 -2.12 -18.76
N GLY A 198 -3.20 -1.41 -19.51
CA GLY A 198 -2.89 -0.09 -20.03
C GLY A 198 -3.37 0.99 -19.05
N PHE A 199 -2.60 2.06 -18.91
CA PHE A 199 -2.96 3.23 -18.13
C PHE A 199 -2.65 4.53 -18.88
N ASN A 200 -3.26 5.62 -18.43
CA ASN A 200 -3.10 6.97 -18.93
C ASN A 200 -3.01 7.96 -17.76
N GLU A 201 -2.94 9.26 -18.05
CA GLU A 201 -2.82 10.33 -17.05
C GLU A 201 -3.99 10.38 -16.05
N ASN A 202 -5.16 9.86 -16.42
CA ASN A 202 -6.35 9.80 -15.56
C ASN A 202 -6.42 8.51 -14.74
N THR A 203 -5.46 7.59 -14.90
CA THR A 203 -5.46 6.33 -14.17
C THR A 203 -4.98 6.54 -12.75
N VAL A 204 -5.86 6.29 -11.79
CA VAL A 204 -5.56 6.36 -10.37
C VAL A 204 -5.15 4.99 -9.86
N PHE A 205 -3.95 4.94 -9.26
CA PHE A 205 -3.45 3.80 -8.54
C PHE A 205 -3.77 3.94 -7.05
N GLU A 206 -4.12 2.80 -6.46
CA GLU A 206 -4.36 2.59 -5.05
C GLU A 206 -3.23 1.73 -4.47
N LEU A 207 -2.56 2.25 -3.46
CA LEU A 207 -1.48 1.58 -2.73
C LEU A 207 -1.87 1.40 -1.27
N LEU A 208 -1.56 0.21 -0.74
CA LEU A 208 -1.75 -0.11 0.68
C LEU A 208 -0.41 -0.56 1.26
N ALA A 209 0.19 0.27 2.10
CA ALA A 209 1.37 -0.08 2.89
C ALA A 209 0.93 -0.66 4.25
N VAL A 210 1.55 -1.77 4.67
CA VAL A 210 1.23 -2.48 5.90
C VAL A 210 2.50 -2.91 6.61
N ASP A 211 2.61 -2.58 7.89
CA ASP A 211 3.58 -3.15 8.83
C ASP A 211 2.83 -3.57 10.09
N ASN A 212 2.71 -4.89 10.32
CA ASN A 212 1.94 -5.45 11.43
C ASN A 212 0.52 -4.84 11.52
N SER A 213 0.25 -4.05 12.56
CA SER A 213 -1.02 -3.35 12.78
C SER A 213 -1.11 -2.00 12.07
N LEU A 214 0.03 -1.41 11.69
CA LEU A 214 0.10 -0.10 11.05
C LEU A 214 -0.23 -0.23 9.56
N LYS A 215 -1.03 0.70 9.05
CA LYS A 215 -1.50 0.71 7.66
C LYS A 215 -1.57 2.14 7.15
N SER A 216 -1.38 2.29 5.85
CA SER A 216 -1.58 3.54 5.12
C SER A 216 -2.12 3.25 3.73
N LYS A 217 -3.20 3.94 3.35
CA LYS A 217 -3.75 3.94 2.00
C LYS A 217 -3.25 5.16 1.24
N VAL A 218 -2.99 4.97 -0.04
CA VAL A 218 -2.42 6.00 -0.89
C VAL A 218 -3.07 5.95 -2.26
N SER A 219 -3.73 7.03 -2.66
CA SER A 219 -4.24 7.19 -4.04
C SER A 219 -3.30 8.11 -4.81
N PHE A 220 -2.95 7.80 -6.06
CA PHE A 220 -2.06 8.65 -6.88
C PHE A 220 -2.22 8.39 -8.38
N SER A 221 -1.88 9.39 -9.19
CA SER A 221 -1.69 9.23 -10.63
C SER A 221 -0.19 9.12 -10.95
N LEU A 222 0.16 8.30 -11.94
CA LEU A 222 1.55 8.12 -12.35
C LEU A 222 2.08 9.37 -13.07
N ASN A 223 3.23 9.88 -12.62
CA ASN A 223 4.05 10.82 -13.37
C ASN A 223 5.10 10.06 -14.21
N GLU A 224 5.77 10.75 -15.15
CA GLU A 224 6.77 10.11 -16.03
C GLU A 224 7.94 9.45 -15.27
N THR A 225 8.23 9.91 -14.05
CA THR A 225 9.36 9.40 -13.24
C THR A 225 9.01 8.12 -12.47
N GLY A 226 7.73 7.84 -12.27
CA GLY A 226 7.25 6.75 -11.43
C GLY A 226 7.62 6.88 -9.94
N SER A 227 8.05 8.05 -9.47
CA SER A 227 8.43 8.28 -8.07
C SER A 227 7.25 8.77 -7.23
N LEU A 228 7.07 8.19 -6.04
CA LEU A 228 6.07 8.57 -5.05
C LEU A 228 6.67 9.37 -3.90
N PRO A 229 5.92 10.34 -3.34
CA PRO A 229 6.27 10.97 -2.09
C PRO A 229 6.45 9.94 -0.96
N THR A 230 7.19 10.33 0.07
CA THR A 230 7.39 9.46 1.24
C THR A 230 6.08 9.26 2.00
N ILE A 231 5.76 8.00 2.28
CA ILE A 231 4.56 7.56 2.98
C ILE A 231 4.95 7.29 4.44
N THR A 232 4.27 7.91 5.39
CA THR A 232 4.41 7.56 6.81
C THR A 232 3.23 6.70 7.23
N LEU A 233 3.52 5.50 7.72
CA LEU A 233 2.51 4.55 8.20
C LEU A 233 1.58 5.20 9.24
N SER A 234 0.32 4.74 9.28
CA SER A 234 -0.78 5.31 10.07
C SER A 234 -1.39 6.62 9.55
N ASN A 235 -0.98 7.07 8.36
CA ASN A 235 -1.62 8.18 7.66
C ASN A 235 -2.09 7.74 6.26
N ASP A 236 -3.28 8.17 5.86
CA ASP A 236 -3.75 7.99 4.48
C ASP A 236 -3.38 9.21 3.64
N TYR A 237 -3.07 8.98 2.37
CA TYR A 237 -2.61 10.00 1.43
C TYR A 237 -3.44 9.97 0.15
N ASP A 238 -3.72 11.15 -0.38
CA ASP A 238 -4.35 11.31 -1.69
C ASP A 238 -3.49 12.23 -2.54
N PHE A 239 -2.54 11.63 -3.26
CA PHE A 239 -1.67 12.33 -4.19
C PHE A 239 -2.32 12.65 -5.55
N THR A 240 -3.63 12.42 -5.69
CA THR A 240 -4.39 12.89 -6.86
C THR A 240 -4.87 14.33 -6.70
N LYS A 241 -4.85 14.86 -5.47
CA LYS A 241 -5.25 16.22 -5.14
C LYS A 241 -4.01 17.10 -4.94
N ASP A 242 -4.07 18.34 -5.42
CA ASP A 242 -3.04 19.34 -5.15
C ASP A 242 -2.89 19.52 -3.63
N PHE A 243 -1.70 19.21 -3.08
CA PHE A 243 -1.41 19.51 -1.67
C PHE A 243 -1.18 21.01 -1.52
N VAL A 244 -2.14 21.71 -0.92
CA VAL A 244 -1.84 22.86 -0.07
C VAL A 244 -1.18 22.30 1.19
N SER A 245 0.14 22.14 1.15
CA SER A 245 0.93 21.83 2.35
C SER A 245 0.99 23.07 3.23
N ASP A 246 0.11 23.15 4.23
CA ASP A 246 0.38 23.92 5.44
C ASP A 246 1.47 23.17 6.23
N ALA A 247 2.73 23.42 5.88
CA ALA A 247 3.85 22.96 6.67
C ALA A 247 3.84 23.66 8.04
N SER A 248 3.65 22.87 9.10
CA SER A 248 3.81 23.33 10.48
C SER A 248 5.22 23.91 10.70
N SER A 249 5.26 25.16 11.15
CA SER A 249 6.49 25.86 11.54
C SER A 249 7.04 25.30 12.84
N SER A 250 7.75 24.17 12.81
CA SER A 250 8.47 23.67 13.99
C SER A 250 9.60 22.70 13.65
N ALA A 251 10.70 23.23 13.11
CA ALA A 251 12.06 22.74 13.35
C ALA A 251 13.09 23.67 12.68
N GLN A 252 13.42 24.78 13.33
CA GLN A 252 14.64 25.53 13.01
C GLN A 252 15.62 25.32 14.17
N VAL A 253 16.58 24.41 13.98
CA VAL A 253 17.79 24.35 14.81
C VAL A 253 18.96 24.75 13.92
N GLY A 254 19.62 25.82 14.34
CA GLY A 254 20.60 26.54 13.55
C GLY A 254 21.92 25.81 13.37
N PHE A 255 22.39 25.85 12.13
CA PHE A 255 23.82 25.92 11.81
C PHE A 255 24.01 27.11 10.88
N PRO A 256 25.05 27.96 11.08
CA PRO A 256 25.36 29.02 10.14
C PRO A 256 26.01 28.37 8.91
N SER A 257 25.20 28.07 7.90
CA SER A 257 25.72 27.80 6.56
C SER A 257 25.85 29.14 5.83
N THR A 258 27.06 29.40 5.36
CA THR A 258 27.44 30.59 4.60
C THR A 258 26.48 30.78 3.43
N ALA A 259 25.62 31.81 3.53
CA ALA A 259 24.68 32.17 2.50
C ALA A 259 25.45 32.70 1.27
N VAL A 260 25.54 31.88 0.23
CA VAL A 260 25.48 32.40 -1.13
C VAL A 260 24.02 32.66 -1.43
N SER A 261 23.69 33.94 -1.50
CA SER A 261 22.37 34.47 -1.84
C SER A 261 22.04 34.11 -3.29
N SER A 262 21.43 32.94 -3.52
CA SER A 262 20.55 32.76 -4.67
C SER A 262 19.19 33.28 -4.26
N GLU A 263 18.80 34.44 -4.78
CA GLU A 263 17.42 34.90 -4.68
C GLU A 263 16.46 33.78 -5.11
N ASN A 264 15.33 33.77 -4.44
CA ASN A 264 14.21 32.86 -4.63
C ASN A 264 13.67 32.96 -6.08
N LEU A 265 14.29 32.25 -7.01
CA LEU A 265 13.82 32.13 -8.40
C LEU A 265 12.61 31.21 -8.45
N LYS A 266 11.45 31.75 -8.10
CA LYS A 266 10.16 31.13 -8.35
C LYS A 266 9.80 31.35 -9.83
N PRO A 267 9.41 30.29 -10.57
CA PRO A 267 8.91 30.48 -11.93
C PRO A 267 7.67 31.39 -11.94
N GLU A 268 7.58 32.31 -12.90
CA GLU A 268 6.48 33.27 -13.02
C GLU A 268 6.24 33.66 -14.49
N ILE A 269 4.98 33.95 -14.84
CA ILE A 269 4.62 34.59 -16.11
C ILE A 269 4.61 36.11 -15.88
N LEU A 270 5.58 36.83 -16.47
CA LEU A 270 5.70 38.28 -16.36
C LEU A 270 4.80 39.01 -17.37
N THR A 271 4.55 38.39 -18.52
CA THR A 271 3.65 38.91 -19.56
C THR A 271 2.99 37.72 -20.27
N PRO A 272 1.66 37.64 -20.31
CA PRO A 272 0.67 38.62 -19.81
C PRO A 272 0.59 38.71 -18.28
N LYS A 273 0.08 39.83 -17.79
CA LYS A 273 -0.57 39.90 -16.46
C LYS A 273 -1.99 39.35 -16.57
N LYS A 274 -2.61 39.03 -15.43
CA LYS A 274 -3.99 38.58 -15.38
C LYS A 274 -4.95 39.49 -16.13
N ASP A 275 -5.63 38.90 -17.11
CA ASP A 275 -6.62 39.53 -17.99
C ASP A 275 -6.06 40.72 -18.80
N GLN A 276 -4.74 40.74 -19.04
CA GLN A 276 -4.10 41.78 -19.85
C GLN A 276 -4.55 41.69 -21.33
N SER A 277 -4.83 42.84 -21.93
CA SER A 277 -5.18 42.92 -23.35
C SER A 277 -3.99 43.31 -24.23
N PHE A 278 -3.92 42.72 -25.43
CA PHE A 278 -2.94 43.05 -26.48
C PHE A 278 -3.64 43.53 -27.74
N THR A 279 -3.09 44.58 -28.36
CA THR A 279 -3.48 45.04 -29.70
C THR A 279 -2.67 44.37 -30.82
N ASP A 280 -1.57 43.68 -30.47
CA ASP A 280 -0.79 42.82 -31.38
C ASP A 280 -1.41 41.41 -31.38
N GLN A 281 -1.67 40.86 -32.57
CA GLN A 281 -2.13 39.48 -32.74
C GLN A 281 -1.03 38.44 -32.54
N LYS A 282 0.23 38.87 -32.37
CA LYS A 282 1.37 38.02 -31.98
C LYS A 282 1.99 38.54 -30.68
N PRO A 283 1.26 38.47 -29.55
CA PRO A 283 1.74 38.98 -28.28
C PRO A 283 3.05 38.32 -27.88
N GLN A 284 3.93 39.12 -27.28
CA GLN A 284 5.20 38.62 -26.73
C GLN A 284 4.98 38.16 -25.30
N PHE A 285 5.26 36.89 -25.06
CA PHE A 285 5.18 36.26 -23.74
C PHE A 285 6.55 36.30 -23.08
N ARG A 286 6.57 36.62 -21.79
CA ARG A 286 7.80 36.69 -20.98
C ARG A 286 7.56 36.05 -19.64
N GLY A 287 8.58 35.42 -19.09
CA GLY A 287 8.56 34.91 -17.73
C GLY A 287 9.92 34.52 -17.22
N THR A 288 9.92 33.98 -16.02
CA THR A 288 11.09 33.47 -15.32
C THR A 288 10.96 31.97 -15.08
N SER A 289 12.11 31.30 -15.06
CA SER A 289 12.29 29.90 -14.68
C SER A 289 13.71 29.72 -14.13
N LEU A 290 14.12 28.48 -13.89
CA LEU A 290 15.53 28.21 -13.61
C LEU A 290 16.44 28.57 -14.81
N PRO A 291 17.66 29.09 -14.56
CA PRO A 291 18.61 29.41 -15.63
C PRO A 291 19.00 28.20 -16.49
N ASN A 292 19.05 28.39 -17.81
CA ASN A 292 19.38 27.37 -18.81
C ASN A 292 18.49 26.11 -18.80
N GLU A 293 17.33 26.15 -18.15
CA GLU A 293 16.35 25.06 -18.18
C GLU A 293 15.31 25.26 -19.28
N ASP A 294 14.69 24.14 -19.67
CA ASP A 294 13.63 24.13 -20.66
C ASP A 294 12.27 24.51 -20.03
N VAL A 295 11.51 25.29 -20.80
CA VAL A 295 10.21 25.83 -20.44
C VAL A 295 9.22 25.41 -21.53
N GLU A 296 8.24 24.59 -21.17
CA GLU A 296 7.16 24.22 -22.07
C GLU A 296 6.05 25.28 -22.00
N ILE A 297 5.64 25.78 -23.16
CA ILE A 297 4.62 26.81 -23.30
C ILE A 297 3.46 26.25 -24.14
N VAL A 298 2.25 26.34 -23.60
CA VAL A 298 1.00 26.00 -24.28
C VAL A 298 0.09 27.22 -24.30
N ILE A 299 -0.28 27.69 -25.49
CA ILE A 299 -1.27 28.76 -25.67
C ILE A 299 -2.58 28.10 -26.10
N HIS A 300 -3.59 28.22 -25.25
CA HIS A 300 -4.95 27.79 -25.52
C HIS A 300 -5.69 28.90 -26.27
N SER A 301 -5.83 28.69 -27.57
CA SER A 301 -6.58 29.51 -28.53
C SER A 301 -7.42 28.59 -29.43
N ASP A 302 -8.13 29.13 -30.43
CA ASP A 302 -8.90 28.30 -31.38
C ASP A 302 -8.03 27.21 -32.04
N GLU A 303 -6.77 27.53 -32.32
CA GLU A 303 -5.71 26.55 -32.59
C GLU A 303 -4.73 26.55 -31.42
N ASN A 304 -4.58 25.42 -30.73
CA ASN A 304 -3.62 25.30 -29.64
C ASN A 304 -2.18 25.36 -30.18
N ILE A 305 -1.34 26.19 -29.57
CA ILE A 305 0.09 26.28 -29.89
C ILE A 305 0.88 25.66 -28.73
N GLN A 306 1.69 24.65 -29.02
CA GLN A 306 2.60 24.01 -28.06
C GLN A 306 4.05 24.16 -28.54
N THR A 307 4.93 24.58 -27.64
CA THR A 307 6.35 24.80 -27.95
C THR A 307 7.23 24.67 -26.70
N GLN A 308 8.54 24.63 -26.91
CA GLN A 308 9.55 24.56 -25.86
C GLN A 308 10.58 25.65 -26.10
N VAL A 309 10.90 26.44 -25.07
CA VAL A 309 11.93 27.48 -25.09
C VAL A 309 12.92 27.25 -23.95
N THR A 310 14.20 27.53 -24.17
CA THR A 310 15.22 27.44 -23.11
C THR A 310 15.42 28.83 -22.49
N ALA A 311 15.42 28.91 -21.17
CA ALA A 311 15.67 30.16 -20.45
C ALA A 311 17.14 30.58 -20.52
N ASP A 312 17.40 31.89 -20.46
CA ASP A 312 18.76 32.43 -20.51
C ASP A 312 19.56 32.16 -19.21
N SER A 313 20.81 32.60 -19.17
CA SER A 313 21.70 32.42 -18.01
C SER A 313 21.21 33.12 -16.74
N ASN A 314 20.21 34.00 -16.86
CA ASN A 314 19.57 34.71 -15.76
C ASN A 314 18.17 34.15 -15.45
N GLY A 315 17.75 33.06 -16.10
CA GLY A 315 16.45 32.43 -15.89
C GLY A 315 15.29 33.11 -16.60
N ASN A 316 15.53 34.01 -17.55
CA ASN A 316 14.46 34.66 -18.30
C ASN A 316 14.19 33.93 -19.61
N TRP A 317 12.91 33.81 -19.96
CA TRP A 317 12.50 33.28 -21.26
C TRP A 317 11.57 34.27 -21.98
N THR A 318 11.59 34.20 -23.31
CA THR A 318 10.72 35.00 -24.18
C THR A 318 10.19 34.13 -25.31
N TYR A 319 8.91 34.28 -25.62
CA TYR A 319 8.29 33.57 -26.74
C TYR A 319 7.36 34.50 -27.52
N ARG A 320 7.39 34.38 -28.85
CA ARG A 320 6.46 35.06 -29.75
C ARG A 320 5.88 34.04 -30.74
N PRO A 321 4.55 33.89 -30.81
CA PRO A 321 3.92 32.98 -31.77
C PRO A 321 4.29 33.28 -33.22
N PRO A 322 4.53 32.25 -34.06
CA PRO A 322 4.83 32.45 -35.49
C PRO A 322 3.60 32.90 -36.28
N ASN A 323 2.41 32.44 -35.88
CA ASN A 323 1.12 32.74 -36.51
C ASN A 323 0.31 33.73 -35.65
N ASN A 324 -0.65 34.43 -36.28
CA ASN A 324 -1.55 35.33 -35.56
C ASN A 324 -2.50 34.52 -34.67
N LEU A 325 -2.67 34.95 -33.43
CA LEU A 325 -3.76 34.47 -32.56
C LEU A 325 -5.09 35.12 -33.01
N SER A 326 -6.19 34.38 -32.87
CA SER A 326 -7.53 34.90 -33.15
C SER A 326 -7.92 36.00 -32.14
N PRO A 327 -8.79 36.96 -32.49
CA PRO A 327 -9.29 37.93 -31.52
C PRO A 327 -10.15 37.24 -30.47
N GLY A 328 -9.92 37.52 -29.18
CA GLY A 328 -10.70 36.95 -28.09
C GLY A 328 -9.88 36.67 -26.82
N PRO A 329 -10.52 36.09 -25.80
CA PRO A 329 -9.86 35.62 -24.58
C PRO A 329 -9.06 34.34 -24.84
N HIS A 330 -7.85 34.28 -24.31
CA HIS A 330 -6.92 33.16 -24.44
C HIS A 330 -6.27 32.86 -23.08
N THR A 331 -5.65 31.69 -22.97
CA THR A 331 -4.89 31.30 -21.77
C THR A 331 -3.52 30.77 -22.15
N ILE A 332 -2.47 31.30 -21.52
CA ILE A 332 -1.12 30.72 -21.60
C ILE A 332 -0.89 29.81 -20.39
N THR A 333 -0.32 28.63 -20.64
CA THR A 333 0.15 27.68 -19.64
C THR A 333 1.66 27.51 -19.81
N VAL A 334 2.40 27.63 -18.72
CA VAL A 334 3.85 27.45 -18.67
C VAL A 334 4.16 26.33 -17.71
N LYS A 335 4.90 25.32 -18.16
CA LYS A 335 5.41 24.23 -17.33
C LYS A 335 6.93 24.30 -17.28
N THR A 336 7.50 24.38 -16.07
CA THR A 336 8.95 24.44 -15.84
C THR A 336 9.29 24.01 -14.41
N ARG A 337 10.56 23.79 -14.08
CA ARG A 337 11.00 23.42 -12.72
C ARG A 337 11.23 24.66 -11.85
N ASP A 338 10.94 24.54 -10.55
CA ASP A 338 11.32 25.53 -9.54
C ASP A 338 12.71 25.26 -8.93
N SER A 339 13.17 26.14 -8.05
CA SER A 339 14.45 26.01 -7.32
C SER A 339 14.57 24.78 -6.42
N SER A 340 13.48 24.07 -6.16
CA SER A 340 13.45 22.78 -5.44
C SER A 340 13.43 21.57 -6.38
N GLY A 341 13.47 21.79 -7.69
CA GLY A 341 13.43 20.75 -8.73
C GLY A 341 12.03 20.21 -9.01
N ILE A 342 10.98 20.86 -8.49
CA ILE A 342 9.58 20.45 -8.68
C ILE A 342 9.04 21.06 -9.97
N LEU A 343 8.39 20.25 -10.81
CA LEU A 343 7.68 20.74 -12.00
C LEU A 343 6.47 21.57 -11.58
N THR A 344 6.51 22.87 -11.87
CA THR A 344 5.48 23.86 -11.60
C THR A 344 4.74 24.20 -12.89
N THR A 345 3.41 24.24 -12.82
CA THR A 345 2.54 24.72 -13.90
C THR A 345 1.92 26.05 -13.52
N ILE A 346 2.06 27.05 -14.39
CA ILE A 346 1.54 28.41 -14.17
C ILE A 346 0.61 28.74 -15.32
N MET A 347 -0.57 29.30 -15.02
CA MET A 347 -1.56 29.67 -16.02
C MET A 347 -1.90 31.14 -15.92
N GLN A 348 -2.08 31.79 -17.07
CA GLN A 348 -2.50 33.18 -17.12
C GLN A 348 -3.46 33.46 -18.28
N SER A 349 -4.59 34.09 -17.98
CA SER A 349 -5.54 34.61 -18.96
C SER A 349 -5.07 35.93 -19.57
N PHE A 350 -5.38 36.14 -20.86
CA PHE A 350 -5.16 37.39 -21.59
C PHE A 350 -6.17 37.55 -22.72
N ILE A 351 -6.25 38.75 -23.32
CA ILE A 351 -7.19 39.06 -24.40
C ILE A 351 -6.41 39.61 -25.60
N VAL A 352 -6.73 39.14 -26.81
CA VAL A 352 -6.19 39.70 -28.07
C VAL A 352 -7.31 40.46 -28.79
N PHE A 353 -7.08 41.73 -29.11
CA PHE A 353 -8.05 42.53 -29.87
C PHE A 353 -7.96 42.28 -31.39
N ALA A 354 -9.04 42.56 -32.09
CA ALA A 354 -9.04 42.56 -33.55
C ALA A 354 -8.15 43.69 -34.09
N GLN A 355 -7.39 43.42 -35.16
CA GLN A 355 -6.55 44.42 -35.82
C GLN A 355 -7.36 45.68 -36.16
N GLY A 356 -6.86 46.85 -35.75
CA GLY A 356 -7.51 48.15 -35.97
C GLY A 356 -8.27 48.72 -34.77
N SER A 357 -8.30 48.04 -33.63
CA SER A 357 -8.92 48.56 -32.40
C SER A 357 -7.99 49.57 -31.69
N GLN A 358 -8.29 50.87 -31.80
CA GLN A 358 -7.63 51.90 -30.99
C GLN A 358 -8.24 51.93 -29.58
N VAL A 359 -7.44 51.65 -28.54
CA VAL A 359 -7.76 52.08 -27.18
C VAL A 359 -7.14 53.46 -26.98
N SER A 360 -7.97 54.50 -27.04
CA SER A 360 -7.57 55.85 -26.70
C SER A 360 -7.64 56.00 -25.18
N GLU A 361 -6.49 55.93 -24.50
CA GLU A 361 -6.37 56.45 -23.14
C GLU A 361 -5.82 57.88 -23.21
N SER A 362 -6.68 58.86 -22.93
CA SER A 362 -6.29 60.22 -22.59
C SER A 362 -7.01 60.62 -21.31
N ALA A 363 -6.25 60.78 -20.23
CA ALA A 363 -6.72 61.38 -18.99
C ALA A 363 -6.82 62.91 -19.12
N THR A 364 -7.94 63.51 -18.70
CA THR A 364 -8.01 64.89 -18.18
C THR A 364 -9.25 65.02 -17.27
N PRO A 365 -9.20 65.79 -16.16
CA PRO A 365 -10.23 65.76 -15.12
C PRO A 365 -11.37 66.76 -15.34
N SER A 366 -12.49 66.49 -14.67
CA SER A 366 -13.56 67.42 -14.28
C SER A 366 -14.54 67.90 -15.36
N ALA A 367 -15.78 67.41 -15.26
CA ALA A 367 -16.99 68.24 -15.17
C ALA A 367 -18.17 67.35 -14.73
N ALA A 368 -18.85 67.74 -13.64
CA ALA A 368 -20.20 67.27 -13.32
C ALA A 368 -21.18 67.72 -14.43
N PRO A 369 -22.20 66.92 -14.80
CA PRO A 369 -23.51 67.11 -14.17
C PRO A 369 -24.37 65.84 -13.98
N THR A 370 -25.20 65.93 -12.94
CA THR A 370 -26.60 65.51 -12.76
C THR A 370 -27.19 64.28 -13.48
N GLN A 371 -27.90 63.51 -12.66
CA GLN A 371 -28.63 62.25 -12.92
C GLN A 371 -29.73 62.34 -13.99
N GLN A 372 -29.94 61.23 -14.72
CA GLN A 372 -31.28 60.68 -14.97
C GLN A 372 -31.19 59.17 -15.20
N ILE A 373 -31.76 58.40 -14.26
CA ILE A 373 -31.95 56.95 -14.32
C ILE A 373 -33.26 56.66 -15.05
N THR A 374 -33.19 55.82 -16.08
CA THR A 374 -34.34 55.06 -16.60
C THR A 374 -33.93 53.58 -16.61
N PRO A 375 -34.56 52.70 -15.80
CA PRO A 375 -34.24 51.29 -15.80
C PRO A 375 -34.96 50.59 -16.96
N THR A 376 -34.20 49.93 -17.83
CA THR A 376 -34.74 48.92 -18.75
C THR A 376 -34.57 47.54 -18.09
N LEU A 377 -35.68 46.86 -17.86
CA LEU A 377 -35.73 45.52 -17.29
C LEU A 377 -35.04 44.50 -18.21
N ILE A 378 -34.04 43.79 -17.70
CA ILE A 378 -33.50 42.57 -18.31
C ILE A 378 -34.10 41.38 -17.55
N PRO A 379 -34.74 40.40 -18.22
CA PRO A 379 -35.33 39.25 -17.55
C PRO A 379 -34.24 38.35 -16.95
N THR A 380 -34.39 38.05 -15.65
CA THR A 380 -33.64 37.04 -14.92
C THR A 380 -33.97 35.65 -15.47
N LEU A 381 -32.99 34.94 -16.01
CA LEU A 381 -33.10 33.50 -16.24
C LEU A 381 -32.85 32.79 -14.92
N THR A 382 -33.92 32.19 -14.38
CA THR A 382 -33.87 31.28 -13.24
C THR A 382 -33.03 30.05 -13.60
N PRO A 383 -31.94 29.72 -12.87
CA PRO A 383 -31.23 28.47 -13.09
C PRO A 383 -32.08 27.29 -12.60
N THR A 384 -32.43 26.41 -13.53
CA THR A 384 -33.04 25.10 -13.25
C THR A 384 -32.02 24.26 -12.48
N PRO A 385 -32.36 23.66 -11.31
CA PRO A 385 -31.43 22.80 -10.60
C PRO A 385 -31.18 21.51 -11.41
N PHE A 386 -29.93 21.31 -11.82
CA PHE A 386 -29.48 20.05 -12.41
C PHE A 386 -29.41 18.98 -11.32
N PRO A 387 -29.96 17.77 -11.51
CA PRO A 387 -29.90 16.73 -10.49
C PRO A 387 -28.45 16.29 -10.28
N SER A 388 -28.00 16.37 -9.02
CA SER A 388 -26.70 15.86 -8.57
C SER A 388 -26.66 14.34 -8.77
N PRO A 389 -25.61 13.77 -9.41
CA PRO A 389 -25.47 12.33 -9.48
C PRO A 389 -25.29 11.77 -8.06
N THR A 390 -26.11 10.77 -7.72
CA THR A 390 -25.98 10.00 -6.49
C THR A 390 -24.82 9.02 -6.67
N ILE A 391 -23.73 9.25 -5.94
CA ILE A 391 -22.63 8.28 -5.83
C ILE A 391 -23.10 7.09 -4.97
N THR A 392 -23.34 5.97 -5.63
CA THR A 392 -23.52 4.67 -4.98
C THR A 392 -22.16 4.23 -4.44
N PRO A 393 -21.99 4.00 -3.12
CA PRO A 393 -20.74 3.48 -2.58
C PRO A 393 -20.52 2.03 -3.07
N THR A 394 -19.42 1.81 -3.78
CA THR A 394 -18.95 0.47 -4.14
C THR A 394 -18.53 -0.27 -2.85
N PRO A 395 -19.01 -1.50 -2.61
CA PRO A 395 -18.60 -2.27 -1.45
C PRO A 395 -17.11 -2.65 -1.55
N LEU A 396 -16.33 -2.32 -0.50
CA LEU A 396 -14.96 -2.78 -0.36
C LEU A 396 -14.87 -4.32 -0.39
N PRO A 397 -13.75 -4.90 -0.86
CA PRO A 397 -13.51 -6.32 -0.78
C PRO A 397 -13.53 -6.80 0.69
N VAL A 398 -14.33 -7.83 0.94
CA VAL A 398 -14.54 -8.44 2.25
C VAL A 398 -13.25 -9.14 2.70
N PHE A 399 -12.81 -8.85 3.93
CA PHE A 399 -11.75 -9.61 4.60
C PHE A 399 -12.24 -11.04 4.84
N VAL A 400 -11.59 -12.02 4.20
CA VAL A 400 -11.81 -13.42 4.54
C VAL A 400 -10.92 -13.74 5.73
N GLU A 401 -11.52 -13.84 6.92
CA GLU A 401 -10.87 -14.51 8.04
C GLU A 401 -10.77 -16.00 7.69
N THR A 402 -9.55 -16.51 7.64
CA THR A 402 -9.31 -17.95 7.68
C THR A 402 -9.45 -18.37 9.14
N LYS A 403 -10.45 -19.20 9.47
CA LYS A 403 -10.45 -19.89 10.76
C LYS A 403 -9.39 -21.00 10.72
N GLY A 404 -8.26 -20.77 11.36
CA GLY A 404 -7.35 -21.82 11.75
C GLY A 404 -8.06 -22.81 12.67
N GLY A 405 -7.91 -24.11 12.39
CA GLY A 405 -8.27 -25.14 13.34
C GLY A 405 -7.51 -24.90 14.64
N LEU A 406 -8.17 -25.15 15.78
CA LEU A 406 -7.54 -25.07 17.09
C LEU A 406 -6.20 -25.82 17.05
N PRO A 407 -5.09 -25.25 17.57
CA PRO A 407 -3.93 -26.07 17.86
C PRO A 407 -4.41 -27.22 18.75
N PRO A 408 -3.90 -28.46 18.58
CA PRO A 408 -4.17 -29.48 19.58
C PRO A 408 -3.71 -28.90 20.91
N THR A 409 -4.67 -28.56 21.78
CA THR A 409 -4.38 -28.32 23.19
C THR A 409 -3.61 -29.55 23.60
N GLY A 410 -2.34 -29.38 23.93
CA GLY A 410 -1.54 -30.42 24.56
C GLY A 410 -2.29 -30.82 25.81
N ASP A 411 -3.09 -31.86 25.68
CA ASP A 411 -4.09 -32.24 26.65
C ASP A 411 -3.32 -32.85 27.82
N SER A 412 -2.92 -31.98 28.74
CA SER A 412 -2.18 -32.34 29.95
C SER A 412 -3.05 -33.24 30.83
N SER A 413 -4.36 -33.28 30.56
CA SER A 413 -5.31 -34.27 31.07
C SER A 413 -4.90 -35.68 30.70
N ILE A 414 -4.37 -35.95 29.49
CA ILE A 414 -4.03 -37.33 29.09
C ILE A 414 -2.83 -37.85 29.89
N LEU A 415 -1.82 -37.03 30.18
CA LEU A 415 -0.70 -37.45 31.02
C LEU A 415 -1.11 -37.66 32.50
N LEU A 416 -2.00 -36.82 33.02
CA LEU A 416 -2.53 -36.93 34.40
C LEU A 416 -3.52 -38.09 34.56
N ILE A 417 -4.38 -38.32 33.56
CA ILE A 417 -5.33 -39.45 33.53
C ILE A 417 -4.55 -40.76 33.33
N MET A 418 -3.55 -40.81 32.44
CA MET A 418 -2.70 -41.99 32.29
C MET A 418 -1.90 -42.29 33.57
N GLY A 419 -1.37 -41.26 34.25
CA GLY A 419 -0.72 -41.43 35.56
C GLY A 419 -1.67 -41.95 36.65
N GLY A 420 -2.91 -41.43 36.69
CA GLY A 420 -3.95 -41.87 37.63
C GLY A 420 -4.47 -43.27 37.36
N VAL A 421 -4.67 -43.64 36.09
CA VAL A 421 -5.12 -44.97 35.65
C VAL A 421 -4.04 -46.03 35.89
N VAL A 422 -2.76 -45.72 35.63
CA VAL A 422 -1.66 -46.63 35.96
C VAL A 422 -1.55 -46.86 37.47
N SER A 423 -1.73 -45.81 38.29
CA SER A 423 -1.69 -45.94 39.75
C SER A 423 -2.87 -46.74 40.33
N THR A 424 -4.08 -46.56 39.78
CA THR A 424 -5.26 -47.34 40.18
C THR A 424 -5.21 -48.79 39.70
N ILE A 425 -4.74 -49.06 38.48
CA ILE A 425 -4.53 -50.43 37.99
C ILE A 425 -3.45 -51.14 38.84
N PHE A 426 -2.37 -50.44 39.21
CA PHE A 426 -1.33 -51.01 40.08
C PHE A 426 -1.86 -51.27 41.50
N GLY A 427 -2.69 -50.39 42.05
CA GLY A 427 -3.37 -50.58 43.34
C GLY A 427 -4.36 -51.74 43.35
N ILE A 428 -5.16 -51.88 42.28
CA ILE A 428 -6.12 -52.99 42.13
C ILE A 428 -5.39 -54.32 41.93
N ALA A 429 -4.29 -54.34 41.17
CA ALA A 429 -3.45 -55.53 40.99
C ALA A 429 -2.83 -55.98 42.31
N LEU A 430 -2.32 -55.05 43.14
CA LEU A 430 -1.84 -55.37 44.48
C LEU A 430 -2.95 -55.92 45.39
N PHE A 431 -4.15 -55.33 45.33
CA PHE A 431 -5.30 -55.79 46.12
C PHE A 431 -5.76 -57.21 45.74
N LEU A 432 -5.84 -57.52 44.45
CA LEU A 432 -6.22 -58.86 43.96
C LEU A 432 -5.18 -59.92 44.31
N LEU A 433 -3.88 -59.58 44.28
CA LEU A 433 -2.80 -60.48 44.72
C LEU A 433 -2.86 -60.83 46.21
N THR A 434 -3.51 -60.01 47.05
CA THR A 434 -3.71 -60.32 48.47
C THR A 434 -4.95 -61.18 48.76
N ARG A 435 -5.90 -61.28 47.82
CA ARG A 435 -7.13 -62.08 47.97
C ARG A 435 -7.03 -63.51 47.45
N THR A 436 -6.12 -63.79 46.52
CA THR A 436 -5.92 -65.15 45.96
C THR A 436 -5.10 -66.09 46.86
N ALA A 437 -4.76 -65.67 48.09
CA ALA A 437 -3.97 -66.44 49.06
C ALA A 437 -4.75 -66.81 50.34
N LEU A 438 -6.06 -67.06 50.20
CA LEU A 438 -6.95 -67.61 51.23
C LEU A 438 -7.34 -69.04 50.90
#